data_AF-A0A5A5TGY5-F1
#
_entry.id   AF-A0A5A5TGY5-F1
#
_cell.length_a   1.000
_cell.length_b   1.000
_cell.length_c   1.000
_cell.angle_alpha   90.00
_cell.angle_beta   90.00
_cell.angle_gamma   90.00
#
_symmetry.space_group_name_H-M   'P 1'
#
loop_
_entity.id
_entity.type
_entity.pdbx_description
1 polymer ?
#
loop_
_entity_poly.entity_id
_entity_poly.type
_entity_poly.pdbx_seq_one_letter_code
_entity_poly.pdbx_strand_id
1 'polypeptide(L)'
;MVEVLCDIDGPLAWGNQQSLFQTYDDYFKLNLSKEQLKTVNSIDEFEALPEMVAFKSRVGPVKYNFLKQVVVLDPQLLRSANVISDAVEGVNLLATHGQAGYCTARRGMNERWTADVKKATRAWLQDKSFPHYKRVTFCEGPEGKLAFIASKLIASPQHIIVLIDDLYEKMICLFKTLADQEQEVLSQRFILGAYGSGPCATFDIPFKVIPLHSWKDADAFVCELKGCSLWHTKRKKMRERRNMSKK
;
A
#
# COMPACT_ATOMS: atom_id res chain seq x y z
N MET A 1 6.15 7.57 -19.55
CA MET A 1 6.64 6.39 -18.86
C MET A 1 5.57 6.09 -17.85
N VAL A 2 5.13 4.84 -17.78
CA VAL A 2 4.17 4.42 -16.77
C VAL A 2 4.97 3.83 -15.64
N GLU A 3 4.70 4.33 -14.43
CA GLU A 3 5.15 3.75 -13.19
C GLU A 3 3.95 3.15 -12.47
N VAL A 4 4.11 1.93 -11.98
CA VAL A 4 3.08 1.22 -11.23
C VAL A 4 3.59 1.05 -9.81
N LEU A 5 2.89 1.66 -8.87
CA LEU A 5 3.17 1.58 -7.44
C LEU A 5 2.12 0.68 -6.80
N CYS A 6 2.54 -0.27 -5.99
CA CYS A 6 1.62 -1.07 -5.17
C CYS A 6 1.79 -0.66 -3.71
N ASP A 7 0.69 -0.45 -2.99
CA ASP A 7 0.75 -0.55 -1.54
C ASP A 7 1.04 -1.98 -1.10
N ILE A 8 1.56 -2.15 0.10
CA ILE A 8 1.96 -3.44 0.64
C ILE A 8 0.84 -4.03 1.49
N ASP A 9 0.40 -3.33 2.52
CA ASP A 9 -0.59 -3.87 3.46
C ASP A 9 -1.98 -3.81 2.81
N GLY A 10 -2.67 -4.94 2.71
CA GLY A 10 -3.91 -5.07 1.97
C GLY A 10 -3.68 -5.69 0.58
N PRO A 11 -3.10 -4.98 -0.40
CA PRO A 11 -2.90 -5.55 -1.74
C PRO A 11 -1.90 -6.70 -1.78
N LEU A 12 -0.76 -6.64 -1.08
CA LEU A 12 0.30 -7.65 -1.20
C LEU A 12 0.42 -8.53 0.04
N ALA A 13 0.13 -7.96 1.20
CA ALA A 13 0.38 -8.56 2.49
C ALA A 13 -0.88 -8.54 3.36
N TRP A 14 -1.07 -9.60 4.13
CA TRP A 14 -2.03 -9.64 5.23
C TRP A 14 -1.36 -10.14 6.51
N GLY A 15 -1.93 -9.74 7.65
CA GLY A 15 -1.35 -10.00 8.97
C GLY A 15 -1.27 -11.49 9.29
N ASN A 16 -0.15 -11.90 9.88
CA ASN A 16 -0.04 -13.22 10.50
C ASN A 16 -0.55 -13.12 11.94
N GLN A 17 -1.78 -13.58 12.15
CA GLN A 17 -2.49 -13.39 13.41
C GLN A 17 -1.77 -14.04 14.62
N GLN A 18 -1.20 -15.23 14.43
CA GLN A 18 -0.44 -15.88 15.51
C GLN A 18 0.81 -15.07 15.88
N SER A 19 1.51 -14.54 14.87
CA SER A 19 2.68 -13.69 15.11
C SER A 19 2.26 -12.38 15.77
N LEU A 20 1.12 -11.80 15.39
CA LEU A 20 0.58 -10.60 16.01
C LEU A 20 0.32 -10.78 17.51
N PHE A 21 -0.30 -11.90 17.92
CA PHE A 21 -0.57 -12.17 19.33
C PHE A 21 0.71 -12.36 20.13
N GLN A 22 1.70 -13.06 19.58
CA GLN A 22 3.02 -13.16 20.21
C GLN A 22 3.66 -11.78 20.36
N THR A 23 3.63 -10.95 19.32
CA THR A 23 4.19 -9.59 19.40
C THR A 23 3.44 -8.73 20.42
N TYR A 24 2.12 -8.84 20.54
CA TYR A 24 1.37 -8.14 21.58
C TYR A 24 1.73 -8.61 22.98
N ASP A 25 1.85 -9.92 23.21
CA ASP A 25 2.28 -10.46 24.50
C ASP A 25 3.66 -9.93 24.90
N ASP A 26 4.64 -10.03 23.98
CA ASP A 26 6.00 -9.57 24.20
C ASP A 26 6.06 -8.05 24.46
N TYR A 27 5.34 -7.26 23.66
CA TYR A 27 5.40 -5.80 23.70
C TYR A 27 4.63 -5.23 24.90
N PHE A 28 3.47 -5.79 25.24
CA PHE A 28 2.65 -5.34 26.37
C PHE A 28 3.01 -6.02 27.70
N LYS A 29 3.91 -7.02 27.65
CA LYS A 29 4.38 -7.81 28.79
C LYS A 29 3.21 -8.46 29.53
N LEU A 30 2.35 -9.15 28.77
CA LEU A 30 1.18 -9.83 29.33
C LEU A 30 1.58 -11.13 30.03
N ASN A 31 2.69 -11.74 29.60
CA ASN A 31 3.25 -13.01 30.11
C ASN A 31 2.31 -14.20 29.86
N LEU A 32 1.69 -14.23 28.69
CA LEU A 32 0.85 -15.33 28.25
C LEU A 32 1.73 -16.53 27.87
N SER A 33 1.28 -17.73 28.24
CA SER A 33 1.94 -18.96 27.77
C SER A 33 1.70 -19.19 26.28
N LYS A 34 2.61 -19.93 25.63
CA LYS A 34 2.45 -20.32 24.22
C LYS A 34 1.18 -21.13 24.00
N GLU A 35 0.79 -21.92 24.99
CA GLU A 35 -0.42 -22.74 25.00
C GLU A 35 -1.66 -21.85 25.01
N GLN A 36 -1.71 -20.81 25.84
CA GLN A 36 -2.80 -19.82 25.83
C GLN A 36 -2.88 -19.08 24.50
N LEU A 37 -1.75 -18.64 23.93
CA LEU A 37 -1.73 -17.94 22.65
C LEU A 37 -2.23 -18.81 21.49
N LYS A 38 -2.07 -20.13 21.56
CA LYS A 38 -2.58 -21.07 20.53
C LYS A 38 -4.08 -21.28 20.58
N THR A 39 -4.73 -21.01 21.73
CA THR A 39 -6.18 -21.18 21.86
C THR A 39 -6.97 -19.97 21.37
N VAL A 40 -6.30 -18.87 21.07
CA VAL A 40 -6.92 -17.62 20.64
C VAL A 40 -7.03 -17.59 19.12
N ASN A 41 -8.25 -17.52 18.59
CA ASN A 41 -8.54 -17.60 17.17
C ASN A 41 -8.99 -16.28 16.55
N SER A 42 -9.18 -15.23 17.35
CA SER A 42 -9.57 -13.91 16.87
C SER A 42 -8.97 -12.78 17.70
N ILE A 43 -8.90 -11.58 17.13
CA ILE A 43 -8.47 -10.39 17.86
C ILE A 43 -9.41 -10.09 19.02
N ASP A 44 -10.71 -10.34 18.86
CA ASP A 44 -11.71 -10.13 19.89
C ASP A 44 -11.51 -11.07 21.09
N GLU A 45 -11.21 -12.34 20.82
CA GLU A 45 -10.82 -13.31 21.86
C GLU A 45 -9.54 -12.88 22.58
N PHE A 46 -8.52 -12.43 21.85
CA PHE A 46 -7.28 -11.92 22.45
C PHE A 46 -7.54 -10.71 23.33
N GLU A 47 -8.39 -9.80 22.85
CA GLU A 47 -8.74 -8.57 23.52
C GLU A 47 -9.63 -8.76 24.75
N ALA A 48 -10.29 -9.92 24.85
CA ALA A 48 -11.09 -10.35 25.98
C ALA A 48 -10.28 -11.10 27.07
N LEU A 49 -9.00 -11.42 26.82
CA LEU A 49 -8.15 -12.06 27.83
C LEU A 49 -8.02 -11.18 29.09
N PRO A 50 -8.06 -11.77 30.30
CA PRO A 50 -7.94 -11.01 31.55
C PRO A 50 -6.70 -10.10 31.61
N GLU A 51 -5.56 -10.59 31.13
CA GLU A 51 -4.29 -9.87 31.09
C GLU A 51 -4.37 -8.65 30.17
N MET A 52 -5.03 -8.79 29.02
CA MET A 52 -5.24 -7.69 28.09
C MET A 52 -6.22 -6.65 28.64
N VAL A 53 -7.31 -7.08 29.28
CA VAL A 53 -8.27 -6.17 29.94
C VAL A 53 -7.57 -5.38 31.04
N ALA A 54 -6.77 -6.04 31.88
CA ALA A 54 -5.98 -5.39 32.92
C ALA A 54 -4.97 -4.39 32.33
N PHE A 55 -4.29 -4.76 31.24
CA PHE A 55 -3.37 -3.86 30.52
C PHE A 55 -4.10 -2.61 30.01
N LYS A 56 -5.22 -2.79 29.30
CA LYS A 56 -6.05 -1.70 28.76
C LYS A 56 -6.50 -0.73 29.85
N SER A 57 -7.03 -1.25 30.97
CA SER A 57 -7.46 -0.42 32.12
C SER A 57 -6.30 0.35 32.74
N ARG A 58 -5.09 -0.24 32.80
CA ARG A 58 -3.90 0.42 33.36
C ARG A 58 -3.37 1.55 32.49
N VAL A 59 -3.34 1.40 31.17
CA VAL A 59 -2.74 2.40 30.27
C VAL A 59 -3.74 3.44 29.75
N GLY A 60 -5.03 3.13 29.78
CA GLY A 60 -6.10 3.96 29.23
C GLY A 60 -6.25 3.83 27.70
N PRO A 61 -7.44 4.15 27.16
CA PRO A 61 -7.82 3.84 25.77
C PRO A 61 -6.98 4.58 24.73
N VAL A 62 -6.62 5.85 24.99
CA VAL A 62 -5.82 6.66 24.06
C VAL A 62 -4.44 6.05 23.86
N LYS A 63 -3.76 5.73 24.97
CA LYS A 63 -2.44 5.11 24.93
C LYS A 63 -2.51 3.69 24.35
N TYR A 64 -3.53 2.91 24.70
CA TYR A 64 -3.75 1.59 24.12
C TYR A 64 -3.85 1.64 22.60
N ASN A 65 -4.69 2.52 22.05
CA ASN A 65 -4.86 2.67 20.60
C ASN A 65 -3.58 3.10 19.91
N PHE A 66 -2.84 4.05 20.49
CA PHE A 66 -1.52 4.45 19.99
C PHE A 66 -0.55 3.25 19.96
N LEU A 67 -0.47 2.49 21.05
CA LEU A 67 0.43 1.34 21.13
C LEU A 67 0.06 0.24 20.14
N LYS A 68 -1.24 -0.03 19.91
CA LYS A 68 -1.67 -0.96 18.85
C LYS A 68 -1.17 -0.53 17.47
N GLN A 69 -1.30 0.75 17.13
CA GLN A 69 -0.83 1.30 15.85
C GLN A 69 0.69 1.21 15.69
N VAL A 70 1.44 1.29 16.79
CA VAL A 70 2.90 1.11 16.77
C VAL A 70 3.27 -0.36 16.56
N VAL A 71 2.63 -1.28 17.29
CA VAL A 71 3.01 -2.70 17.28
C VAL A 71 2.73 -3.39 15.94
N VAL A 72 1.70 -2.97 15.20
CA VAL A 72 1.47 -3.50 13.84
C VAL A 72 2.61 -3.20 12.87
N LEU A 73 3.49 -2.25 13.22
CA LEU A 73 4.72 -1.94 12.50
C LEU A 73 5.96 -2.57 13.17
N ASP A 74 5.82 -3.59 14.01
CA ASP A 74 6.97 -4.31 14.52
C ASP A 74 7.76 -4.99 13.38
N PRO A 75 9.09 -4.82 13.30
CA PRO A 75 9.90 -5.41 12.25
C PRO A 75 9.77 -6.93 12.11
N GLN A 76 9.62 -7.67 13.21
CA GLN A 76 9.45 -9.12 13.16
C GLN A 76 8.07 -9.49 12.64
N LEU A 77 7.03 -8.79 13.11
CA LEU A 77 5.67 -8.96 12.62
C LEU A 77 5.57 -8.71 11.12
N LEU A 78 6.17 -7.62 10.62
CA LEU A 78 6.19 -7.31 9.18
C LEU A 78 6.86 -8.41 8.36
N ARG A 79 7.96 -9.00 8.85
CA ARG A 79 8.60 -10.13 8.16
C ARG A 79 7.77 -11.42 8.19
N SER A 80 6.89 -11.58 9.18
CA SER A 80 6.01 -12.74 9.30
C SER A 80 4.75 -12.65 8.44
N ALA A 81 4.47 -11.48 7.84
CA ALA A 81 3.25 -11.25 7.07
C ALA A 81 3.09 -12.27 5.93
N ASN A 82 1.85 -12.67 5.71
CA ASN A 82 1.47 -13.61 4.67
C ASN A 82 1.29 -12.86 3.35
N VAL A 83 1.63 -13.54 2.25
CA VAL A 83 1.40 -13.01 0.91
C VAL A 83 -0.06 -13.24 0.52
N ILE A 84 -0.69 -12.23 -0.08
CA ILE A 84 -2.01 -12.37 -0.69
C ILE A 84 -1.92 -13.28 -1.92
N SER A 85 -2.91 -14.15 -2.12
CA SER A 85 -2.95 -15.07 -3.27
C SER A 85 -2.71 -14.33 -4.59
N ASP A 86 -1.85 -14.89 -5.44
CA ASP A 86 -1.54 -14.41 -6.79
C ASP A 86 -0.86 -13.02 -6.85
N ALA A 87 -0.51 -12.42 -5.71
CA ALA A 87 0.06 -11.07 -5.66
C ALA A 87 1.44 -10.98 -6.31
N VAL A 88 2.28 -12.01 -6.14
CA VAL A 88 3.63 -12.03 -6.74
C VAL A 88 3.53 -12.10 -8.26
N GLU A 89 2.68 -12.98 -8.78
CA GLU A 89 2.41 -13.16 -10.20
C GLU A 89 1.82 -11.89 -10.82
N GLY A 90 0.83 -11.29 -10.15
CA GLY A 90 0.19 -10.06 -10.60
C GLY A 90 1.14 -8.86 -10.65
N VAL A 91 2.01 -8.68 -9.64
CA VAL A 91 3.03 -7.62 -9.66
C VAL A 91 4.08 -7.89 -10.74
N ASN A 92 4.47 -9.15 -10.97
CA ASN A 92 5.36 -9.51 -12.07
C ASN A 92 4.76 -9.17 -13.44
N LEU A 93 3.47 -9.46 -13.66
CA LEU A 93 2.75 -9.07 -14.88
C LEU A 93 2.80 -7.54 -15.08
N LEU A 94 2.49 -6.77 -14.04
CA LEU A 94 2.54 -5.29 -14.09
C LEU A 94 3.95 -4.77 -14.42
N ALA A 95 4.99 -5.40 -13.88
CA ALA A 95 6.38 -5.05 -14.15
C ALA A 95 6.78 -5.25 -15.63
N THR A 96 6.06 -6.07 -16.40
CA THR A 96 6.27 -6.19 -17.86
C THR A 96 5.70 -5.01 -18.66
N HIS A 97 4.81 -4.21 -18.06
CA HIS A 97 4.08 -3.13 -18.73
C HIS A 97 4.50 -1.73 -18.28
N GLY A 98 5.35 -1.62 -17.26
CA GLY A 98 5.82 -0.36 -16.75
C GLY A 98 6.95 -0.54 -15.75
N GLN A 99 7.31 0.55 -15.09
CA GLN A 99 8.24 0.49 -13.98
C GLN A 99 7.49 0.16 -12.70
N ALA A 100 7.58 -1.08 -12.21
CA ALA A 100 6.98 -1.47 -10.95
C ALA A 100 7.81 -1.01 -9.74
N GLY A 101 7.13 -0.61 -8.68
CA GLY A 101 7.67 -0.26 -7.36
C GLY A 101 6.59 -0.31 -6.29
N TYR A 102 6.93 0.14 -5.09
CA TYR A 102 6.07 0.06 -3.90
C TYR A 102 5.93 1.43 -3.26
N CYS A 103 4.74 1.75 -2.76
CA CYS A 103 4.47 3.01 -2.07
C CYS A 103 3.65 2.71 -0.82
N THR A 104 4.26 2.78 0.36
CA THR A 104 3.64 2.30 1.59
C THR A 104 3.91 3.22 2.78
N ALA A 105 3.01 3.19 3.77
CA ALA A 105 3.14 4.00 4.97
C ALA A 105 3.97 3.27 6.04
N ARG A 106 5.11 3.83 6.46
CA ARG A 106 5.95 3.24 7.52
C ARG A 106 6.50 4.34 8.41
N ARG A 107 5.93 4.48 9.61
CA ARG A 107 6.38 5.43 10.64
C ARG A 107 6.51 4.74 11.98
N GLY A 108 7.72 4.71 12.51
CA GLY A 108 8.00 4.21 13.86
C GLY A 108 7.82 5.27 14.93
N MET A 109 7.99 4.86 16.20
CA MET A 109 8.02 5.79 17.33
C MET A 109 9.23 6.74 17.30
N ASN A 110 10.32 6.32 16.70
CA ASN A 110 11.56 7.08 16.56
C ASN A 110 12.28 6.72 15.25
N GLU A 111 13.37 7.42 14.94
CA GLU A 111 14.12 7.25 13.70
C GLU A 111 14.71 5.84 13.55
N ARG A 112 15.28 5.29 14.63
CA ARG A 112 15.87 3.95 14.62
C ARG A 112 14.81 2.88 14.33
N TRP A 113 13.68 2.92 15.03
CA TRP A 113 12.55 2.03 14.76
C TRP A 113 12.07 2.19 13.32
N THR A 114 11.93 3.42 12.85
CA THR A 114 11.53 3.70 11.45
C THR A 114 12.53 3.09 10.45
N ALA A 115 13.83 3.16 10.71
CA ALA A 115 14.84 2.53 9.88
C ALA A 115 14.74 1.00 9.88
N ASP A 116 14.54 0.39 11.05
CA ASP A 116 14.37 -1.06 11.21
C ASP A 116 13.12 -1.55 10.48
N VAL A 117 12.02 -0.81 10.58
CA VAL A 117 10.78 -1.08 9.86
C VAL A 117 10.99 -1.01 8.35
N LYS A 118 11.64 0.04 7.84
CA LYS A 118 11.94 0.17 6.40
C LYS A 118 12.83 -0.97 5.90
N LYS A 119 13.78 -1.42 6.73
CA LYS A 119 14.65 -2.56 6.43
C LYS A 119 13.85 -3.87 6.39
N ALA A 120 12.98 -4.10 7.37
CA ALA A 120 12.12 -5.28 7.44
C ALA A 120 11.15 -5.36 6.26
N THR A 121 10.53 -4.24 5.85
CA THR A 121 9.66 -4.19 4.66
C THR A 121 10.40 -4.63 3.39
N ARG A 122 11.62 -4.13 3.16
CA ARG A 122 12.42 -4.54 1.99
C ARG A 122 12.85 -6.00 2.05
N ALA A 123 13.22 -6.48 3.24
CA ALA A 123 13.56 -7.88 3.45
C ALA A 123 12.35 -8.78 3.15
N TRP A 124 11.16 -8.44 3.64
CA TRP A 124 9.93 -9.18 3.33
C TRP A 124 9.67 -9.23 1.82
N LEU A 125 9.74 -8.09 1.12
CA LEU A 125 9.58 -8.07 -0.34
C LEU A 125 10.59 -8.98 -1.05
N GLN A 126 11.85 -8.99 -0.60
CA GLN A 126 12.89 -9.85 -1.14
C GLN A 126 12.59 -11.34 -0.87
N ASP A 127 12.29 -11.68 0.38
CA ASP A 127 12.06 -13.05 0.83
C ASP A 127 10.82 -13.67 0.17
N LYS A 128 9.81 -12.83 -0.15
CA LYS A 128 8.59 -13.23 -0.87
C LYS A 128 8.73 -13.14 -2.40
N SER A 129 9.94 -12.93 -2.91
CA SER A 129 10.24 -12.92 -4.36
C SER A 129 9.50 -11.85 -5.17
N PHE A 130 9.14 -10.72 -4.55
CA PHE A 130 8.57 -9.59 -5.27
C PHE A 130 9.61 -8.90 -6.16
N PRO A 131 9.26 -8.51 -7.40
CA PRO A 131 10.22 -7.87 -8.31
C PRO A 131 10.62 -6.49 -7.81
N HIS A 132 11.85 -6.07 -8.13
CA HIS A 132 12.35 -4.74 -7.79
C HIS A 132 12.19 -4.34 -6.29
N TYR A 133 12.30 -5.29 -5.36
CA TYR A 133 12.09 -5.12 -3.91
C TYR A 133 12.81 -3.93 -3.23
N LYS A 134 13.82 -3.33 -3.88
CA LYS A 134 14.52 -2.11 -3.40
C LYS A 134 13.78 -0.82 -3.73
N ARG A 135 12.87 -0.81 -4.72
CA ARG A 135 12.11 0.36 -5.19
C ARG A 135 10.90 0.63 -4.31
N VAL A 136 11.16 1.02 -3.07
CA VAL A 136 10.12 1.31 -2.07
C VAL A 136 10.16 2.79 -1.72
N THR A 137 9.06 3.48 -1.93
CA THR A 137 8.77 4.79 -1.37
C THR A 137 8.06 4.60 -0.03
N PHE A 138 8.57 5.26 1.00
CA PHE A 138 7.96 5.28 2.32
C PHE A 138 7.31 6.63 2.58
N CYS A 139 6.00 6.61 2.83
CA CYS A 139 5.18 7.79 3.10
C CYS A 139 4.66 7.77 4.54
N GLU A 140 3.98 8.85 4.96
CA GLU A 140 3.37 8.95 6.29
C GLU A 140 1.93 8.42 6.37
N GLY A 141 1.32 8.09 5.23
CA GLY A 141 -0.07 7.66 5.14
C GLY A 141 -0.64 7.89 3.74
N PRO A 142 -1.95 7.69 3.54
CA PRO A 142 -2.61 7.91 2.25
C PRO A 142 -2.42 9.32 1.67
N GLU A 143 -2.52 10.37 2.49
CA GLU A 143 -2.25 11.75 2.07
C GLU A 143 -0.80 11.93 1.60
N GLY A 144 0.17 11.39 2.36
CA GLY A 144 1.57 11.41 1.99
C GLY A 144 1.89 10.63 0.70
N LYS A 145 1.10 9.59 0.37
CA LYS A 145 1.20 8.90 -0.93
C LYS A 145 0.75 9.82 -2.06
N LEU A 146 -0.38 10.50 -1.92
CA LEU A 146 -0.90 11.43 -2.92
C LEU A 146 0.05 12.61 -3.15
N ALA A 147 0.53 13.25 -2.08
CA ALA A 147 1.49 14.36 -2.17
C ALA A 147 2.80 13.93 -2.84
N PHE A 148 3.34 12.74 -2.51
CA PHE A 148 4.51 12.19 -3.18
C PHE A 148 4.28 11.99 -4.68
N ILE A 149 3.14 11.42 -5.07
CA ILE A 149 2.78 11.18 -6.47
C ILE A 149 2.61 12.51 -7.21
N ALA A 150 1.90 13.48 -6.62
CA ALA A 150 1.71 14.81 -7.20
C ALA A 150 3.05 15.51 -7.45
N SER A 151 3.93 15.55 -6.43
CA SER A 151 5.28 16.11 -6.54
C SER A 151 6.08 15.45 -7.68
N LYS A 152 6.02 14.13 -7.79
CA LYS A 152 6.69 13.38 -8.87
C LYS A 152 6.12 13.72 -10.25
N LEU A 153 4.80 13.87 -10.36
CA LEU A 153 4.14 14.26 -11.61
C LEU A 153 4.44 15.71 -11.99
N ILE A 154 4.57 16.63 -11.04
CA ILE A 154 5.00 18.02 -11.29
C ILE A 154 6.43 18.03 -11.84
N ALA A 155 7.34 17.34 -11.17
CA ALA A 155 8.75 17.26 -11.58
C ALA A 155 8.95 16.51 -12.91
N SER A 156 8.03 15.60 -13.26
CA SER A 156 8.07 14.81 -14.49
C SER A 156 6.73 14.90 -15.25
N PRO A 157 6.50 15.98 -16.02
CA PRO A 157 5.24 16.24 -16.73
C PRO A 157 4.78 15.12 -17.69
N GLN A 158 5.69 14.23 -18.06
CA GLN A 158 5.39 13.11 -18.95
C GLN A 158 5.28 11.74 -18.25
N HIS A 159 5.24 11.70 -16.93
CA HIS A 159 4.97 10.48 -16.19
C HIS A 159 3.46 10.29 -16.00
N ILE A 160 3.07 9.03 -16.00
CA ILE A 160 1.75 8.56 -15.56
C ILE A 160 2.05 7.61 -14.42
N ILE A 161 1.36 7.80 -13.31
CA ILE A 161 1.55 6.96 -12.13
C ILE A 161 0.24 6.22 -11.88
N VAL A 162 0.35 4.90 -11.77
CA VAL A 162 -0.71 4.03 -11.29
C VAL A 162 -0.38 3.69 -9.84
N LEU A 163 -1.31 3.88 -8.91
CA LEU A 163 -1.20 3.37 -7.55
C LEU A 163 -2.26 2.31 -7.32
N ILE A 164 -1.89 1.11 -6.88
CA ILE A 164 -2.81 0.05 -6.46
C ILE A 164 -2.88 0.08 -4.93
N ASP A 165 -4.07 0.30 -4.38
CA ASP A 165 -4.29 0.52 -2.95
C ASP A 165 -5.69 0.05 -2.54
N ASP A 166 -5.83 -0.53 -1.36
CA ASP A 166 -7.11 -0.95 -0.79
C ASP A 166 -7.84 0.17 -0.02
N LEU A 167 -7.13 1.25 0.34
CA LEU A 167 -7.71 2.45 0.94
C LEU A 167 -8.16 3.49 -0.11
N TYR A 168 -8.64 3.02 -1.26
CA TYR A 168 -8.95 3.88 -2.41
C TYR A 168 -10.02 4.94 -2.10
N GLU A 169 -11.05 4.62 -1.32
CA GLU A 169 -12.08 5.59 -0.92
C GLU A 169 -11.49 6.73 -0.11
N LYS A 170 -10.61 6.41 0.84
CA LYS A 170 -9.91 7.38 1.67
C LYS A 170 -9.03 8.29 0.81
N MET A 171 -8.38 7.75 -0.22
CA MET A 171 -7.60 8.56 -1.16
C MET A 171 -8.46 9.52 -1.97
N ILE A 172 -9.63 9.08 -2.44
CA ILE A 172 -10.59 9.94 -3.15
C ILE A 172 -11.03 11.10 -2.24
N CYS A 173 -11.33 10.84 -0.97
CA CYS A 173 -11.69 11.88 -0.01
C CYS A 173 -10.54 12.86 0.26
N LEU A 174 -9.31 12.36 0.44
CA LEU A 174 -8.13 13.16 0.74
C LEU A 174 -7.64 13.99 -0.46
N PHE A 175 -8.05 13.66 -1.68
CA PHE A 175 -7.70 14.47 -2.86
C PHE A 175 -8.03 15.96 -2.67
N LYS A 176 -9.19 16.26 -2.07
CA LYS A 176 -9.67 17.63 -1.87
C LYS A 176 -8.87 18.42 -0.82
N THR A 177 -7.98 17.78 -0.07
CA THR A 177 -7.12 18.45 0.93
C THR A 177 -5.78 18.90 0.35
N LEU A 178 -5.46 18.47 -0.87
CA LEU A 178 -4.22 18.83 -1.56
C LEU A 178 -4.28 20.25 -2.14
N ALA A 179 -3.13 20.82 -2.48
CA ALA A 179 -3.08 22.11 -3.18
C ALA A 179 -3.65 22.01 -4.61
N ASP A 180 -4.20 23.11 -5.14
CA ASP A 180 -4.85 23.13 -6.47
C ASP A 180 -3.95 22.58 -7.59
N GLN A 181 -2.66 22.93 -7.56
CA GLN A 181 -1.68 22.42 -8.54
C GLN A 181 -1.50 20.90 -8.44
N GLU A 182 -1.51 20.34 -7.23
CA GLU A 182 -1.40 18.90 -6.99
C GLU A 182 -2.65 18.17 -7.47
N GLN A 183 -3.82 18.74 -7.16
CA GLN A 183 -5.11 18.25 -7.64
C GLN A 183 -5.14 18.20 -9.17
N GLU A 184 -4.76 19.29 -9.84
CA GLU A 184 -4.74 19.38 -11.30
C GLU A 184 -3.87 18.28 -11.94
N VAL A 185 -2.64 18.10 -11.46
CA VAL A 185 -1.73 17.10 -12.06
C VAL A 185 -2.18 15.67 -11.83
N LEU A 186 -2.79 15.39 -10.67
CA LEU A 186 -3.34 14.07 -10.35
C LEU A 186 -4.55 13.78 -11.25
N SER A 187 -5.51 14.71 -11.38
CA SER A 187 -6.68 14.55 -12.25
C SER A 187 -6.34 14.19 -13.70
N GLN A 188 -5.19 14.67 -14.19
CA GLN A 188 -4.76 14.44 -15.57
C GLN A 188 -3.89 13.20 -15.76
N ARG A 189 -3.14 12.74 -14.75
CA ARG A 189 -2.01 11.81 -14.96
C ARG A 189 -1.86 10.73 -13.89
N PHE A 190 -2.79 10.68 -12.94
CA PHE A 190 -2.86 9.64 -11.93
C PHE A 190 -3.99 8.65 -12.23
N ILE A 191 -3.72 7.37 -11.99
CA ILE A 191 -4.71 6.30 -12.05
C ILE A 191 -4.67 5.56 -10.70
N LEU A 192 -5.82 5.38 -10.08
CA LEU A 192 -5.95 4.62 -8.84
C LEU A 192 -6.54 3.24 -9.17
N GLY A 193 -5.77 2.19 -8.93
CA GLY A 193 -6.23 0.81 -8.91
C GLY A 193 -6.87 0.51 -7.56
N ALA A 194 -8.19 0.42 -7.53
CA ALA A 194 -8.96 0.18 -6.31
C ALA A 194 -8.92 -1.32 -5.96
N TYR A 195 -7.94 -1.71 -5.14
CA TYR A 195 -7.75 -3.12 -4.78
C TYR A 195 -8.84 -3.60 -3.81
N GLY A 196 -9.39 -4.79 -4.04
CA GLY A 196 -10.43 -5.36 -3.19
C GLY A 196 -11.75 -4.59 -3.23
N SER A 197 -11.92 -3.64 -4.16
CA SER A 197 -13.15 -2.86 -4.27
C SER A 197 -14.34 -3.76 -4.59
N GLY A 198 -15.48 -3.51 -3.97
CA GLY A 198 -16.76 -4.06 -4.45
C GLY A 198 -17.25 -3.33 -5.72
N PRO A 199 -18.53 -3.50 -6.10
CA PRO A 199 -19.17 -2.60 -7.05
C PRO A 199 -19.03 -1.16 -6.52
N CYS A 200 -18.25 -0.34 -7.23
CA CYS A 200 -17.90 1.00 -6.76
C CYS A 200 -19.16 1.86 -6.66
N ALA A 201 -19.41 2.46 -5.49
CA ALA A 201 -20.41 3.51 -5.39
C ALA A 201 -20.01 4.69 -6.30
N THR A 202 -20.99 5.34 -6.93
CA THR A 202 -20.76 6.50 -7.79
C THR A 202 -20.28 7.68 -6.94
N PHE A 203 -18.97 7.80 -6.76
CA PHE A 203 -18.36 9.02 -6.24
C PHE A 203 -18.16 10.01 -7.38
N ASP A 204 -18.10 11.30 -7.05
CA ASP A 204 -17.52 12.31 -7.94
C ASP A 204 -16.00 12.13 -7.90
N ILE A 205 -15.48 11.28 -8.81
CA ILE A 205 -14.09 10.83 -8.77
C ILE A 205 -13.21 11.82 -9.55
N PRO A 206 -12.22 12.46 -8.91
CA PRO A 206 -11.45 13.53 -9.53
C PRO A 206 -10.33 13.04 -10.47
N PHE A 207 -10.08 11.74 -10.54
CA PHE A 207 -9.09 11.10 -11.42
C PHE A 207 -9.59 9.72 -11.87
N LYS A 208 -8.90 9.05 -12.79
CA LYS A 208 -9.32 7.73 -13.27
C LYS A 208 -9.13 6.69 -12.16
N VAL A 209 -10.21 5.99 -11.81
CA VAL A 209 -10.19 4.80 -10.96
C VAL A 209 -10.47 3.57 -11.82
N ILE A 210 -9.72 2.50 -11.59
CA ILE A 210 -9.90 1.19 -12.22
C ILE A 210 -10.05 0.17 -11.10
N PRO A 211 -11.14 -0.61 -11.06
CA PRO A 211 -11.30 -1.65 -10.05
C PRO A 211 -10.28 -2.78 -10.25
N LEU A 212 -9.75 -3.30 -9.15
CA LEU A 212 -8.94 -4.52 -9.12
C LEU A 212 -9.45 -5.39 -7.97
N HIS A 213 -10.47 -6.21 -8.24
CA HIS A 213 -11.12 -7.00 -7.18
C HIS A 213 -10.16 -7.96 -6.48
N SER A 214 -9.27 -8.60 -7.25
CA SER A 214 -8.23 -9.48 -6.75
C SER A 214 -7.06 -9.55 -7.74
N TRP A 215 -5.94 -10.15 -7.33
CA TRP A 215 -4.82 -10.38 -8.24
C TRP A 215 -5.11 -11.37 -9.38
N LYS A 216 -6.18 -12.17 -9.29
CA LYS A 216 -6.64 -13.01 -10.41
C LYS A 216 -7.14 -12.17 -11.59
N ASP A 217 -7.53 -10.93 -11.33
CA ASP A 217 -8.03 -9.99 -12.33
C ASP A 217 -6.92 -9.09 -12.92
N ALA A 218 -5.65 -9.38 -12.63
CA ALA A 218 -4.51 -8.55 -13.04
C ALA A 218 -4.43 -8.37 -14.57
N ASP A 219 -4.74 -9.42 -15.36
CA ASP A 219 -4.78 -9.33 -16.83
C ASP A 219 -5.88 -8.39 -17.32
N ALA A 220 -7.07 -8.46 -16.73
CA ALA A 220 -8.20 -7.58 -17.06
C ALA A 220 -7.86 -6.13 -16.68
N PHE A 221 -7.30 -5.92 -15.49
CA PHE A 221 -6.81 -4.62 -15.03
C PHE A 221 -5.77 -4.02 -15.98
N VAL A 222 -4.80 -4.83 -16.44
CA VAL A 222 -3.80 -4.42 -17.44
C VAL A 222 -4.44 -4.07 -18.78
N CYS A 223 -5.45 -4.82 -19.22
CA CYS A 223 -6.19 -4.51 -20.45
C CYS A 223 -6.90 -3.16 -20.34
N GLU A 224 -7.57 -2.89 -19.22
CA GLU A 224 -8.23 -1.60 -18.99
C GLU A 224 -7.22 -0.45 -18.88
N LEU A 225 -6.10 -0.65 -18.18
CA LEU A 225 -5.01 0.31 -18.11
C LEU A 225 -4.50 0.69 -19.50
N LYS A 226 -4.32 -0.31 -20.39
CA LYS A 226 -3.88 -0.06 -21.76
C LYS A 226 -4.92 0.71 -22.57
N GLY A 227 -6.21 0.44 -22.35
CA GLY A 227 -7.32 1.14 -23.03
C GLY A 227 -7.55 2.57 -22.55
N CYS A 228 -6.99 2.97 -21.40
CA CYS A 228 -7.10 4.34 -20.91
C CYS A 228 -6.40 5.32 -21.86
N SER A 229 -7.10 6.40 -22.24
CA SER A 229 -6.59 7.45 -23.13
C SER A 229 -5.24 8.01 -22.65
N LEU A 230 -5.07 8.15 -21.33
CA LEU A 230 -3.82 8.54 -20.68
C LEU A 230 -2.63 7.66 -21.12
N TRP A 231 -2.84 6.35 -21.23
CA TRP A 231 -1.83 5.38 -21.65
C TRP A 231 -1.36 5.60 -23.10
N HIS A 232 -2.26 6.02 -23.98
CA HIS A 232 -2.02 6.13 -25.42
C HIS A 232 -1.44 7.46 -25.89
N THR A 233 -1.59 8.55 -25.13
CA THR A 233 -1.13 9.92 -25.49
C THR A 233 0.37 9.97 -25.84
N LYS A 234 1.16 8.99 -25.40
CA LYS A 234 2.60 8.89 -25.71
C LYS A 234 2.96 8.16 -27.00
N ARG A 235 2.22 7.13 -27.41
CA ARG A 235 2.60 6.35 -28.61
C ARG A 235 2.46 7.19 -29.88
N LYS A 236 1.48 8.09 -29.92
CA LYS A 236 1.26 9.01 -31.06
C LYS A 236 2.33 10.09 -31.17
N LYS A 237 2.59 10.85 -30.08
CA LYS A 237 3.61 11.92 -30.07
C LYS A 237 5.05 11.44 -30.28
N MET A 238 5.42 10.25 -29.82
CA MET A 238 6.76 9.69 -30.09
C MET A 238 6.92 9.21 -31.55
N ARG A 239 5.87 8.68 -32.18
CA ARG A 239 5.88 8.33 -33.62
C ARG A 239 6.01 9.58 -34.49
N GLU A 240 5.28 10.64 -34.16
CA GLU A 240 5.31 11.92 -34.88
C GLU A 240 6.71 12.58 -34.80
N ARG A 241 7.35 12.60 -33.63
CA ARG A 241 8.72 13.14 -33.48
C ARG A 241 9.78 12.35 -34.26
N ARG A 242 9.68 11.01 -34.29
CA ARG A 242 10.61 10.16 -35.09
C ARG A 242 10.45 10.36 -36.59
N ASN A 243 9.26 10.71 -37.06
CA ASN A 243 9.01 10.99 -38.48
C ASN A 243 9.46 12.41 -38.87
N MET A 244 9.52 13.37 -37.94
CA MET A 244 10.03 14.71 -38.21
C MET A 244 11.57 14.81 -38.19
N SER A 245 12.28 13.97 -37.42
CA SER A 245 13.75 13.93 -37.44
C SER A 245 14.36 13.15 -38.63
N LYS A 246 13.54 12.67 -39.56
CA LYS A 246 13.96 11.98 -40.80
C LYS A 246 13.70 12.80 -42.07
N LYS A 247 13.26 14.04 -41.93
CA LYS A 247 13.15 15.04 -42.99
C LYS A 247 14.19 16.12 -42.75
#